data_AF-A0A8S3R179-F1
#
_entry.id   AF-A0A8S3R179-F1
#
_cell.length_a   1.000
_cell.length_b   1.000
_cell.length_c   1.000
_cell.angle_alpha   90.00
_cell.angle_beta   90.00
_cell.angle_gamma   90.00
#
_symmetry.space_group_name_H-M   'P 1'
#
loop_
_entity.id
_entity.type
_entity.pdbx_description
1 polymer ?
#
loop_
_entity_poly.entity_id
_entity_poly.type
_entity_poly.pdbx_seq_one_letter_code
_entity_poly.pdbx_strand_id
1 'polypeptide(L)'
;MTTSTNIVCGICDAQHITKCANHWCPECDEGLCYDCEKHHSISKASRKHEHRKCVGLLDLDEVVKTLKTSVLIDNLEKSLQEIATNINKIITDRTENLKNIKAERQGFHNQIKQVRDKINTHLDKIEQQIISDLLSEERKIKSEIESLIDKLSEKIINIQDLRNNIDATKKTCNGPSNISSY
;
A
#
# COMPACT_ATOMS: atom_id res chain seq x y z
N MET A 1 40.69 43.07 36.07
CA MET A 1 40.38 43.00 37.52
C MET A 1 39.24 43.95 37.79
N THR A 2 37.99 43.49 37.68
CA THR A 2 36.81 44.29 38.01
C THR A 2 36.56 44.15 39.51
N THR A 3 36.99 45.14 40.29
CA THR A 3 36.61 45.26 41.71
C THR A 3 35.10 45.42 41.76
N SER A 4 34.40 44.35 42.12
CA SER A 4 32.98 44.39 42.47
C SER A 4 32.89 45.20 43.76
N THR A 5 32.72 46.51 43.65
CA THR A 5 32.35 47.36 44.78
C THR A 5 31.02 46.83 45.29
N ASN A 6 31.02 46.21 46.46
CA ASN A 6 29.79 45.75 47.10
C ASN A 6 28.93 46.97 47.41
N ILE A 7 27.98 47.25 46.51
CA ILE A 7 27.00 48.32 46.68
C ILE A 7 26.14 47.93 47.89
N VAL A 8 26.05 48.83 48.87
CA VAL A 8 25.25 48.60 50.08
C VAL A 8 23.85 49.15 49.90
N CYS A 9 22.89 48.57 50.62
CA CYS A 9 21.53 49.08 50.68
C CYS A 9 21.53 50.43 51.40
N GLY A 10 21.26 51.54 50.70
CA GLY A 10 21.30 52.90 51.27
C GLY A 10 20.33 53.09 52.43
N ILE A 11 19.15 52.47 52.37
CA ILE A 11 18.16 52.52 53.46
C ILE A 11 18.64 51.79 54.71
N CYS A 12 19.27 50.62 54.56
CA CYS A 12 19.82 49.88 55.70
C CYS A 12 21.07 50.58 56.25
N ASP A 13 21.91 51.12 55.36
CA ASP A 13 23.13 51.82 55.74
C ASP A 13 22.82 53.09 56.57
N ALA A 14 21.76 53.82 56.22
CA ALA A 14 21.25 54.94 57.02
C ALA A 14 20.80 54.55 58.43
N GLN A 15 20.50 53.28 58.67
CA GLN A 15 20.18 52.72 59.99
C GLN A 15 21.37 52.04 60.65
N HIS A 16 22.59 52.23 60.12
CA HIS A 16 23.82 51.57 60.53
C HIS A 16 23.78 50.04 60.40
N ILE A 17 22.98 49.52 59.46
CA ILE A 17 22.88 48.10 59.14
C ILE A 17 23.52 47.87 57.77
N THR A 18 24.66 47.19 57.73
CA THR A 18 25.31 46.86 56.46
C THR A 18 24.65 45.65 55.81
N LYS A 19 23.82 45.87 54.79
CA LYS A 19 23.29 44.83 53.89
C LYS A 19 23.72 45.09 52.45
N CYS A 20 24.06 44.05 51.69
CA CYS A 20 24.33 44.18 50.27
C CYS A 20 23.05 44.59 49.51
N ALA A 21 23.19 45.54 48.59
CA ALA A 21 22.17 45.86 47.62
C ALA A 21 22.06 44.72 46.60
N ASN A 22 20.83 44.29 46.34
CA ASN A 22 20.50 43.31 45.30
C ASN A 22 19.76 43.98 44.13
N HIS A 23 19.21 45.17 44.36
CA HIS A 23 18.51 45.96 43.36
C HIS A 23 19.05 47.39 43.37
N TRP A 24 19.11 48.02 42.21
CA TRP A 24 19.42 49.45 42.09
C TRP A 24 18.15 50.18 41.69
N CYS A 25 17.78 51.22 42.44
CA CYS A 25 16.69 52.09 42.02
C CYS A 25 17.27 53.26 41.22
N PRO A 26 17.12 53.29 39.88
CA PRO A 26 17.68 54.37 39.07
C PRO A 26 16.99 55.72 39.30
N GLU A 27 15.80 55.73 39.91
CA GLU A 27 15.04 56.96 40.19
C GLU A 27 15.51 57.65 41.47
N CYS A 28 15.97 56.88 42.46
CA CYS A 28 16.51 57.41 43.71
C CYS A 28 18.03 57.35 43.78
N ASP A 29 18.67 56.80 42.75
CA ASP A 29 20.11 56.59 42.69
C ASP A 29 20.65 55.86 43.94
N GLU A 30 19.87 54.90 44.45
CA GLU A 30 20.18 54.16 45.68
C GLU A 30 20.12 52.64 45.49
N GLY A 31 21.06 51.95 46.14
CA GLY A 31 21.06 50.49 46.24
C GLY A 31 20.06 50.01 47.29
N LEU A 32 19.36 48.91 47.03
CA LEU A 32 18.33 48.34 47.89
C LEU A 32 18.56 46.84 48.08
N CYS A 33 18.42 46.33 49.30
CA CYS A 33 18.30 44.90 49.55
C CYS A 33 16.86 44.42 49.27
N TYR A 34 16.62 43.11 49.20
CA TYR A 34 15.29 42.54 48.88
C TYR A 34 14.15 43.07 49.78
N ASP A 35 14.41 43.22 51.08
CA ASP A 35 13.42 43.72 52.03
C ASP A 35 13.08 45.20 51.72
N CYS A 36 14.13 45.99 51.49
CA CYS A 36 14.01 47.41 51.18
C CYS A 36 13.44 47.65 49.79
N GLU A 37 13.68 46.80 48.80
CA GLU A 37 13.10 46.89 47.45
C GLU A 37 11.57 46.84 47.50
N LYS A 38 11.02 45.90 48.26
CA LYS A 38 9.57 45.73 48.40
C LYS A 38 8.94 46.91 49.13
N HIS A 39 9.54 47.34 50.23
CA HIS A 39 9.06 48.52 50.97
C HIS A 39 9.23 49.81 50.15
N HIS A 40 10.33 49.96 49.42
CA HIS A 40 10.59 51.08 48.53
C HIS A 40 9.55 51.11 47.41
N SER A 41 9.26 49.98 46.74
CA SER A 41 8.26 49.89 45.67
C SER A 41 6.84 50.23 46.13
N ILE A 42 6.47 49.86 47.36
CA ILE A 42 5.17 50.24 47.95
C ILE A 42 5.17 51.72 48.34
N SER A 43 6.28 52.23 48.87
CA SER A 43 6.44 53.63 49.26
C SER A 43 6.70 54.58 48.08
N LYS A 44 7.03 54.08 46.88
CA LYS A 44 7.16 54.87 45.64
C LYS A 44 5.90 55.68 45.34
N ALA A 45 4.72 55.13 45.65
CA ALA A 45 3.45 55.85 45.54
C ALA A 45 3.35 57.06 46.49
N SER A 46 4.03 57.02 47.64
CA SER A 46 4.05 58.10 48.64
C SER A 46 5.16 59.14 48.45
N ARG A 47 6.22 58.82 47.68
CA ARG A 47 7.38 59.71 47.46
C ARG A 47 7.30 60.55 46.19
N LYS A 48 6.12 60.65 45.55
CA LYS A 48 5.90 61.38 44.28
C LYS A 48 6.89 61.00 43.17
N HIS A 49 7.16 59.71 43.01
CA HIS A 49 7.84 59.25 41.80
C HIS A 49 6.87 59.43 40.63
N GLU A 50 7.18 60.32 39.70
CA GLU A 50 6.34 60.48 38.51
C GLU A 50 6.44 59.19 37.68
N HIS A 51 5.29 58.57 37.41
CA HIS A 51 5.21 57.55 36.36
C HIS A 51 5.78 58.18 35.08
N ARG A 52 6.81 57.57 34.49
CA ARG A 52 7.40 58.05 33.23
C ARG A 52 6.25 58.29 32.26
N LYS A 53 5.99 59.55 31.88
CA LYS A 53 4.83 59.90 31.05
C LYS A 53 4.78 58.96 29.86
N CYS A 54 3.75 58.13 29.79
CA CYS A 54 3.53 57.21 28.69
C CYS A 54 3.04 58.00 27.46
N VAL A 55 3.96 58.75 26.85
CA VAL A 55 3.70 59.53 25.63
C VAL A 55 3.92 58.60 24.43
N GLY A 56 2.91 58.47 23.58
CA GLY A 56 2.99 57.63 22.38
C GLY A 56 2.54 56.17 22.55
N LEU A 57 1.88 55.83 23.67
CA LEU A 57 1.12 54.58 23.72
C LEU A 57 -0.11 54.74 22.82
N LEU A 58 -0.13 53.95 21.75
CA LEU A 58 -1.32 53.79 20.93
C LEU A 58 -2.32 52.93 21.68
N ASP A 59 -3.59 53.28 21.55
CA ASP A 59 -4.66 52.41 22.02
C ASP A 59 -4.62 51.07 21.26
N LEU A 60 -5.00 49.99 21.94
CA LEU A 60 -4.94 48.65 21.34
C LEU A 60 -5.81 48.58 20.07
N ASP A 61 -6.95 49.27 20.08
CA ASP A 61 -7.83 49.35 18.92
C ASP A 61 -7.18 50.10 17.74
N GLU A 62 -6.36 51.12 18.02
CA GLU A 62 -5.62 51.87 17.00
C GLU A 62 -4.49 51.04 16.39
N VAL A 63 -3.79 50.23 17.20
CA VAL A 63 -2.81 49.25 16.72
C VAL A 63 -3.48 48.19 15.85
N VAL A 64 -4.61 47.63 16.31
CA VAL A 64 -5.38 46.63 15.55
C VAL A 64 -5.89 47.21 14.24
N LYS A 65 -6.36 48.45 14.22
CA LYS A 65 -6.82 49.13 13.01
C LYS A 65 -5.66 49.31 12.02
N THR A 66 -4.50 49.75 12.50
CA THR A 66 -3.29 49.94 11.68
C THR A 66 -2.83 48.62 11.07
N LEU A 67 -2.85 47.53 11.85
CA LEU A 67 -2.54 46.18 11.37
C LEU A 67 -3.57 45.71 10.34
N LYS A 68 -4.87 45.89 10.57
CA LYS A 68 -5.92 45.52 9.60
C LYS A 68 -5.83 46.29 8.28
N THR A 69 -5.32 47.52 8.30
CA THR A 69 -5.07 48.31 7.08
C THR A 69 -3.66 48.10 6.52
N SER A 70 -2.86 47.23 7.14
CA SER A 70 -1.49 46.98 6.70
C SER A 70 -1.52 46.22 5.38
N VAL A 71 -0.95 46.85 4.36
CA VAL A 71 -0.75 46.25 3.03
C VAL A 71 -0.03 44.90 3.12
N LEU A 72 0.85 44.72 4.11
CA LEU A 72 1.52 43.44 4.34
C LEU A 72 0.54 42.33 4.75
N ILE A 73 -0.41 42.64 5.62
CA ILE A 73 -1.42 41.68 6.08
C ILE A 73 -2.38 41.34 4.93
N ASP A 74 -2.82 42.35 4.17
CA ASP A 74 -3.65 42.13 2.97
C ASP A 74 -2.97 41.24 1.93
N ASN A 75 -1.66 41.46 1.70
CA ASN A 75 -0.89 40.67 0.75
C ASN A 75 -0.69 39.22 1.23
N LEU A 76 -0.49 39.02 2.54
CA LEU A 76 -0.43 37.69 3.14
C LEU A 76 -1.77 36.96 3.02
N GLU A 77 -2.88 37.65 3.30
CA GLU A 77 -4.22 37.08 3.15
C GLU A 77 -4.50 36.64 1.71
N LYS A 78 -4.18 37.49 0.73
CA LYS A 78 -4.28 37.13 -0.70
C LYS A 78 -3.42 35.93 -1.06
N SER A 79 -2.17 35.91 -0.60
CA SER A 79 -1.24 34.80 -0.87
C SER A 79 -1.75 33.49 -0.29
N LEU A 80 -2.28 33.53 0.94
CA LEU A 80 -2.88 32.35 1.58
C LEU A 80 -4.13 31.88 0.82
N GLN A 81 -4.96 32.80 0.35
CA GLN A 81 -6.15 32.48 -0.44
C GLN A 81 -5.80 31.85 -1.80
N GLU A 82 -4.76 32.34 -2.47
CA GLU A 82 -4.24 31.75 -3.71
C GLU A 82 -3.68 30.35 -3.47
N ILE A 83 -2.88 30.17 -2.41
CA ILE A 83 -2.36 28.86 -2.01
C ILE A 83 -3.51 27.88 -1.73
N ALA A 84 -4.52 28.29 -0.97
CA ALA A 84 -5.69 27.47 -0.68
C ALA A 84 -6.44 27.06 -1.96
N THR A 85 -6.61 28.00 -2.90
CA THR A 85 -7.25 27.74 -4.20
C THR A 85 -6.45 26.73 -5.03
N ASN A 86 -5.13 26.90 -5.09
CA ASN A 86 -4.24 25.99 -5.81
C ASN A 86 -4.23 24.58 -5.21
N ILE A 87 -4.20 24.47 -3.88
CA ILE A 87 -4.28 23.18 -3.18
C ILE A 87 -5.61 22.48 -3.50
N ASN A 88 -6.73 23.19 -3.46
CA ASN A 88 -8.04 22.62 -3.79
C ASN A 88 -8.12 22.13 -5.24
N LYS A 89 -7.51 22.87 -6.18
CA LYS A 89 -7.40 22.42 -7.57
C LYS A 89 -6.58 21.13 -7.69
N ILE A 90 -5.42 21.07 -7.03
CA ILE A 90 -4.58 19.86 -7.00
C ILE A 90 -5.36 18.67 -6.42
N ILE A 91 -6.08 18.86 -5.31
CA ILE A 91 -6.90 17.82 -4.68
C ILE A 91 -7.96 17.31 -5.67
N THR A 92 -8.63 18.21 -6.38
CA THR A 92 -9.67 17.86 -7.37
C THR A 92 -9.06 17.05 -8.51
N ASP A 93 -7.97 17.54 -9.10
CA ASP A 93 -7.28 16.86 -10.21
C ASP A 93 -6.76 15.47 -9.79
N ARG A 94 -6.21 15.34 -8.58
CA ARG A 94 -5.73 14.05 -8.06
C ARG A 94 -6.86 13.08 -7.76
N THR A 95 -7.98 13.59 -7.25
CA THR A 95 -9.18 12.77 -6.99
C THR A 95 -9.73 12.22 -8.31
N GLU A 96 -9.78 13.04 -9.36
CA GLU A 96 -10.28 12.59 -10.66
C GLU A 96 -9.32 11.61 -11.33
N ASN A 97 -8.02 11.89 -11.31
CA ASN A 97 -7.00 10.95 -11.81
C ASN A 97 -7.09 9.59 -11.10
N LEU A 98 -7.32 9.58 -9.78
CA LEU A 98 -7.46 8.35 -9.01
C LEU A 98 -8.71 7.55 -9.42
N LYS A 99 -9.82 8.22 -9.76
CA LYS A 99 -11.00 7.54 -10.32
C LYS A 99 -10.69 6.93 -11.69
N ASN A 100 -10.02 7.69 -12.57
CA ASN A 100 -9.65 7.22 -13.90
C ASN A 100 -8.75 5.99 -13.84
N ILE A 101 -7.69 6.03 -13.02
CA ILE A 101 -6.80 4.88 -12.81
C ILE A 101 -7.56 3.67 -12.26
N LYS A 102 -8.52 3.87 -11.34
CA LYS A 102 -9.36 2.77 -10.85
C LYS A 102 -10.23 2.16 -11.95
N ALA A 103 -10.81 2.99 -12.81
CA ALA A 103 -11.62 2.56 -13.93
C ALA A 103 -10.78 1.80 -14.98
N GLU A 104 -9.61 2.31 -15.34
CA GLU A 104 -8.66 1.65 -16.25
C GLU A 104 -8.22 0.29 -15.69
N ARG A 105 -7.86 0.23 -14.41
CA ARG A 105 -7.50 -1.03 -13.74
C ARG A 105 -8.64 -2.06 -13.81
N GLN A 106 -9.88 -1.63 -13.59
CA GLN A 106 -11.06 -2.49 -13.72
C GLN A 106 -11.21 -2.98 -15.17
N GLY A 107 -11.00 -2.09 -16.15
CA GLY A 107 -11.00 -2.41 -17.58
C GLY A 107 -9.97 -3.49 -17.93
N PHE A 108 -8.73 -3.32 -17.51
CA PHE A 108 -7.68 -4.32 -17.72
C PHE A 108 -7.97 -5.65 -17.03
N HIS A 109 -8.51 -5.63 -15.81
CA HIS A 109 -8.92 -6.85 -15.11
C HIS A 109 -9.98 -7.64 -15.91
N ASN A 110 -10.98 -6.93 -16.46
CA ASN A 110 -12.00 -7.54 -17.29
C ASN A 110 -11.43 -8.12 -18.60
N GLN A 111 -10.50 -7.42 -19.25
CA GLN A 111 -9.84 -7.91 -20.45
C GLN A 111 -9.02 -9.18 -20.16
N ILE A 112 -8.25 -9.20 -19.06
CA ILE A 112 -7.50 -10.39 -18.63
C ILE A 112 -8.45 -11.57 -18.40
N LYS A 113 -9.59 -11.33 -17.74
CA LYS A 113 -10.61 -12.36 -17.52
C LYS A 113 -11.15 -12.92 -18.85
N GLN A 114 -11.52 -12.05 -19.80
CA GLN A 114 -12.00 -12.47 -21.11
C GLN A 114 -10.98 -13.30 -21.88
N VAL A 115 -9.69 -12.93 -21.82
CA VAL A 115 -8.62 -13.72 -22.46
C VAL A 115 -8.49 -15.09 -21.80
N ARG A 116 -8.53 -15.16 -20.47
CA ARG A 116 -8.49 -16.43 -19.73
C ARG A 116 -9.65 -17.34 -20.11
N ASP A 117 -10.88 -16.80 -20.16
CA ASP A 117 -12.07 -17.57 -20.50
C ASP A 117 -11.98 -18.12 -21.94
N LYS A 118 -11.44 -17.34 -22.88
CA LYS A 118 -11.18 -17.79 -24.26
C LYS A 118 -10.12 -18.90 -24.31
N ILE A 119 -9.04 -18.78 -23.54
CA ILE A 119 -7.99 -19.81 -23.48
C ILE A 119 -8.59 -21.12 -22.96
N ASN A 120 -9.33 -21.06 -21.85
CA ASN A 120 -9.96 -22.25 -21.27
C ASN A 120 -10.93 -22.90 -22.27
N THR A 121 -11.75 -22.12 -22.95
CA THR A 121 -12.66 -22.64 -24.00
C THR A 121 -11.90 -23.35 -25.13
N HIS A 122 -10.72 -22.84 -25.53
CA HIS A 122 -9.90 -23.51 -26.54
C HIS A 122 -9.25 -24.79 -26.01
N LEU A 123 -8.80 -24.79 -24.76
CA LEU A 123 -8.25 -25.99 -24.11
C LEU A 123 -9.31 -27.09 -24.04
N ASP A 124 -10.53 -26.77 -23.62
CA ASP A 124 -11.64 -27.72 -23.56
C ASP A 124 -11.93 -28.31 -24.95
N LYS A 125 -11.94 -27.48 -26.00
CA LYS A 125 -12.15 -27.95 -27.38
C LYS A 125 -11.03 -28.88 -27.85
N ILE A 126 -9.77 -28.55 -27.55
CA ILE A 126 -8.62 -29.37 -27.93
C ILE A 126 -8.69 -30.72 -27.19
N GLU A 127 -9.02 -30.71 -25.89
CA GLU A 127 -9.19 -31.92 -25.10
C GLU A 127 -10.28 -32.83 -25.70
N GLN A 128 -11.45 -32.28 -26.00
CA GLN A 128 -12.54 -33.04 -26.62
C GLN A 128 -12.17 -33.59 -27.99
N GLN A 129 -11.42 -32.84 -28.80
CA GLN A 129 -10.96 -33.30 -30.10
C GLN A 129 -10.00 -34.49 -29.95
N ILE A 130 -9.00 -34.38 -29.06
CA ILE A 130 -8.03 -35.46 -28.80
C ILE A 130 -8.75 -36.73 -28.33
N ILE A 131 -9.71 -36.60 -27.41
CA ILE A 131 -10.50 -37.74 -26.93
C ILE A 131 -11.28 -38.38 -28.08
N SER A 132 -11.94 -37.57 -28.92
CA SER A 132 -12.69 -38.06 -30.07
C SER A 132 -11.80 -38.80 -31.07
N ASP A 133 -10.61 -38.26 -31.35
CA ASP A 133 -9.65 -38.85 -32.27
C ASP A 133 -9.11 -40.19 -31.72
N LEU A 134 -8.76 -40.23 -30.44
CA LEU A 134 -8.32 -41.47 -29.77
C LEU A 134 -9.40 -42.56 -29.81
N LEU A 135 -10.65 -42.23 -29.51
CA LEU A 135 -11.78 -43.18 -29.57
C LEU A 135 -12.08 -43.63 -31.01
N SER A 136 -11.81 -42.79 -32.00
CA SER A 136 -11.93 -43.17 -33.41
C SER A 136 -10.85 -44.19 -33.80
N GLU A 137 -9.60 -43.93 -33.45
CA GLU A 137 -8.49 -44.84 -33.74
C GLU A 137 -8.61 -46.16 -32.96
N GLU A 138 -9.01 -46.11 -31.69
CA GLU A 138 -9.29 -47.31 -30.90
C GLU A 138 -10.34 -48.21 -31.59
N ARG A 139 -11.43 -47.62 -32.10
CA ARG A 139 -12.46 -48.35 -32.83
C ARG A 139 -11.94 -48.97 -34.12
N LYS A 140 -11.09 -48.26 -34.87
CA LYS A 140 -10.47 -48.80 -36.10
C LYS A 140 -9.60 -50.00 -35.77
N ILE A 141 -8.68 -49.86 -34.82
CA ILE A 141 -7.78 -50.93 -34.38
C ILE A 141 -8.60 -52.14 -33.90
N LYS A 142 -9.64 -51.90 -33.09
CA LYS A 142 -10.53 -52.98 -32.62
C LYS A 142 -11.18 -53.74 -33.79
N SER A 143 -11.69 -53.03 -34.79
CA SER A 143 -12.30 -53.65 -35.97
C SER A 143 -11.30 -54.45 -36.81
N GLU A 144 -10.04 -53.99 -36.90
CA GLU A 144 -8.97 -54.72 -37.58
C GLU A 144 -8.62 -56.01 -36.84
N ILE A 145 -8.53 -55.95 -35.51
CA ILE A 145 -8.29 -57.12 -34.65
C ILE A 145 -9.44 -58.13 -34.80
N GLU A 146 -10.70 -57.69 -34.77
CA GLU A 146 -11.87 -58.56 -34.94
C GLU A 146 -11.83 -59.26 -36.31
N SER A 147 -11.50 -58.54 -37.39
CA SER A 147 -11.35 -59.15 -38.72
C SER A 147 -10.21 -60.18 -38.79
N LEU A 148 -9.11 -59.95 -38.08
CA LEU A 148 -8.00 -60.91 -37.99
C LEU A 148 -8.39 -62.17 -37.21
N ILE A 149 -9.16 -62.01 -36.12
CA ILE A 149 -9.70 -63.13 -35.33
C ILE A 149 -10.62 -64.00 -36.21
N ASP A 150 -11.48 -63.39 -37.02
CA ASP A 150 -12.38 -64.12 -37.92
C ASP A 150 -11.60 -64.94 -38.95
N LYS A 151 -10.60 -64.33 -39.60
CA LYS A 151 -9.72 -65.02 -40.57
C LYS A 151 -8.93 -66.16 -39.94
N LEU A 152 -8.44 -65.99 -38.71
CA LEU A 152 -7.74 -67.05 -37.99
C LEU A 152 -8.69 -68.20 -37.63
N SER A 153 -9.92 -67.88 -37.22
CA SER A 153 -10.95 -68.87 -36.90
C SER A 153 -11.30 -69.72 -38.12
N GLU A 154 -11.44 -69.11 -39.29
CA GLU A 154 -11.65 -69.81 -40.56
C GLU A 154 -10.48 -70.75 -40.90
N LYS A 155 -9.23 -70.29 -40.73
CA LYS A 155 -8.05 -71.15 -40.93
C LYS A 155 -8.00 -72.33 -39.97
N ILE A 156 -8.42 -72.16 -38.71
CA ILE A 156 -8.49 -73.25 -37.74
C ILE A 156 -9.48 -74.33 -38.21
N ILE A 157 -10.67 -73.94 -38.67
CA ILE A 157 -11.68 -74.87 -39.21
C ILE A 157 -11.10 -75.64 -40.40
N ASN A 158 -10.49 -74.94 -41.36
CA ASN A 158 -9.88 -75.56 -42.54
C ASN A 158 -8.78 -76.58 -42.17
N ILE A 159 -7.94 -76.26 -41.17
CA ILE A 159 -6.90 -77.18 -40.68
C ILE A 159 -7.54 -78.41 -40.01
N GLN A 160 -8.61 -78.23 -39.24
CA GLN A 160 -9.34 -79.33 -38.61
C GLN A 160 -9.95 -80.26 -39.65
N ASP A 161 -10.55 -79.73 -40.71
CA ASP A 161 -11.13 -80.51 -41.82
C ASP A 161 -10.06 -81.30 -42.57
N LEU A 162 -8.93 -80.67 -42.91
CA LEU A 162 -7.79 -81.35 -43.53
C LEU A 162 -7.25 -82.48 -42.66
N ARG A 163 -7.15 -82.26 -41.34
CA ARG A 163 -6.72 -83.29 -40.39
C ARG A 163 -7.69 -84.47 -40.38
N ASN A 164 -8.98 -84.20 -40.29
CA ASN A 164 -10.03 -85.23 -40.31
C ASN A 164 -9.96 -86.07 -41.60
N ASN A 165 -9.75 -85.41 -42.75
CA ASN A 165 -9.57 -86.08 -44.03
C ASN A 165 -8.33 -86.98 -44.05
N ILE A 166 -7.17 -86.48 -43.60
CA ILE A 166 -5.93 -87.29 -43.52
C ILE A 166 -6.14 -88.53 -42.63
N ASP A 167 -6.80 -88.37 -41.48
CA ASP A 167 -7.06 -89.48 -40.56
C ASP A 167 -8.02 -90.51 -41.17
N ALA A 168 -8.99 -90.07 -41.98
CA ALA A 168 -9.85 -90.96 -42.76
C ALA A 168 -9.06 -91.75 -43.82
N THR A 169 -8.20 -91.08 -44.59
CA THR A 169 -7.38 -91.75 -45.63
C THR A 169 -6.41 -92.77 -45.03
N LYS A 170 -5.82 -92.47 -43.86
CA LYS A 170 -4.95 -93.42 -43.13
C LYS A 170 -5.69 -94.69 -42.74
N LYS A 171 -6.97 -94.59 -42.33
CA LYS A 171 -7.79 -95.76 -41.98
C LYS A 171 -8.11 -96.63 -43.20
N THR A 172 -8.32 -96.03 -44.38
CA THR A 172 -8.62 -96.78 -45.61
C THR A 172 -7.40 -97.49 -46.21
N CYS A 173 -6.18 -96.98 -45.99
CA CYS A 173 -4.95 -97.59 -46.52
C CYS A 173 -4.40 -98.75 -45.69
N ASN A 174 -4.86 -98.93 -44.44
CA ASN A 174 -4.43 -100.03 -43.55
C ASN A 174 -5.40 -101.23 -43.55
N GLY A 175 -6.15 -101.45 -44.64
CA GLY A 175 -6.98 -102.65 -44.81
C GLY A 175 -6.14 -103.95 -44.76
N PRO A 176 -6.69 -105.07 -44.25
CA PRO A 176 -5.91 -106.24 -43.85
C PRO A 176 -5.19 -106.87 -45.06
N SER A 177 -3.86 -106.91 -44.99
CA SER A 177 -3.00 -107.75 -45.83
C SER A 177 -3.25 -109.23 -45.50
N ASN A 178 -4.41 -109.77 -45.86
CA ASN A 178 -4.62 -111.21 -45.96
C ASN A 178 -4.01 -111.68 -47.29
N ILE A 179 -2.68 -111.85 -47.30
CA ILE A 179 -2.05 -112.71 -48.29
C ILE A 179 -2.21 -114.15 -47.77
N SER A 180 -3.31 -114.77 -48.18
CA SER A 180 -3.42 -116.22 -48.22
C SER A 180 -2.58 -116.70 -49.40
N SER A 181 -1.43 -117.31 -49.11
CA SER A 181 -0.65 -118.06 -50.09
C SER A 181 -0.72 -119.54 -49.73
N TYR A 182 -1.52 -120.28 -50.49
CA TYR A 182 -1.39 -121.72 -50.74
C TYR A 182 -0.15 -121.99 -51.59
#